data_AF-A0A2D4GDM8-F1
#
_entry.id   AF-A0A2D4GDM8-F1
#
_cell.length_a   1.000
_cell.length_b   1.000
_cell.length_c   1.000
_cell.angle_alpha   90.00
_cell.angle_beta   90.00
_cell.angle_gamma   90.00
#
_symmetry.space_group_name_H-M   'P 1'
#
loop_
_entity.id
_entity.type
_entity.pdbx_description
1 polymer ?
#
loop_
_entity_poly.entity_id
_entity_poly.type
_entity_poly.pdbx_seq_one_letter_code
_entity_poly.pdbx_strand_id
1 'polypeptide(L)'
;CSIALGKILVLESVPDINLLDYLPEILDGLFQILGDNSKEIRKMCEMALGEFLKEIKKTPANVKFAEMANILVIHCQASDDLIQLTAMCWMREFIQLAGRVMLPYSSGILTAVLPCLSYDDRKKNIKEVAAVCNQSLMKLVTPEDDEADEGREPLPAPQREAGQEEAGPKAEQPPSGCLDVSTESDFCSASIFVPASMERTCVTLNLDGIVQVLDCHLHDSTTGMMTRIAVLKWLYHLYIKTPRKMFRHTDSLFPILLKTLSDDSDEVILKDLEVLAEIASSPAGQREGQGLQEGPGLRLEQLDLPIPTSAKSSQAVSSSGAK
;
A
#
# COMPACT_ATOMS: atom_id res chain seq x y z
N CYS A 1 1.40 33.20 -18.95
CA CYS A 1 1.51 31.73 -18.90
C CYS A 1 2.38 31.16 -20.02
N SER A 2 2.15 31.45 -21.31
CA SER A 2 2.97 30.89 -22.41
C SER A 2 4.47 31.22 -22.34
N ILE A 3 4.84 32.42 -21.86
CA ILE A 3 6.26 32.80 -21.66
C ILE A 3 6.89 32.05 -20.47
N ALA A 4 6.11 31.67 -19.46
CA ALA A 4 6.61 30.93 -18.30
C ALA A 4 6.88 29.46 -18.64
N LEU A 5 5.98 28.81 -19.38
CA LEU A 5 6.20 27.45 -19.91
C LEU A 5 7.38 27.40 -20.89
N GLY A 6 7.48 28.39 -21.78
CA GLY A 6 8.63 28.53 -22.67
C GLY A 6 9.95 28.73 -21.92
N LYS A 7 9.94 29.46 -20.80
CA LYS A 7 11.12 29.60 -19.93
C LYS A 7 11.47 28.32 -19.17
N ILE A 8 10.49 27.52 -18.75
CA ILE A 8 10.72 26.21 -18.10
C ILE A 8 11.36 25.23 -19.09
N LEU A 9 10.85 25.15 -20.32
CA LEU A 9 11.46 24.35 -21.40
C LEU A 9 12.85 24.85 -21.81
N VAL A 10 13.10 26.16 -21.75
CA VAL A 10 14.43 26.75 -22.00
C VAL A 10 15.39 26.53 -20.82
N LEU A 11 14.90 26.37 -19.59
CA LEU A 11 15.73 26.12 -18.40
C LEU A 11 16.32 24.70 -18.37
N GLU A 12 15.78 23.74 -19.13
CA GLU A 12 16.44 22.44 -19.38
C GLU A 12 17.81 22.59 -20.08
N SER A 13 18.09 23.77 -20.68
CA SER A 13 19.37 24.05 -21.35
C SER A 13 20.46 24.65 -20.45
N VAL A 14 20.18 24.87 -19.15
CA VAL A 14 21.17 25.38 -18.18
C VAL A 14 21.81 24.20 -17.44
N PRO A 15 23.13 23.97 -17.53
CA PRO A 15 23.76 22.73 -17.05
C PRO A 15 23.73 22.44 -15.54
N ASP A 16 23.20 23.34 -14.70
CA ASP A 16 23.43 23.29 -13.24
C ASP A 16 22.17 23.41 -12.36
N ILE A 17 20.97 23.47 -12.96
CA ILE A 17 19.71 23.53 -12.19
C ILE A 17 18.95 22.22 -12.39
N ASN A 18 18.81 21.44 -11.32
CA ASN A 18 17.96 20.26 -11.33
C ASN A 18 16.50 20.69 -11.11
N LEU A 19 15.70 20.75 -12.19
CA LEU A 19 14.30 21.16 -12.08
C LEU A 19 13.45 20.18 -11.25
N LEU A 20 13.90 18.93 -11.07
CA LEU A 20 13.21 17.94 -10.24
C LEU A 20 13.15 18.35 -8.76
N ASP A 21 14.10 19.15 -8.28
CA ASP A 21 14.12 19.61 -6.89
C ASP A 21 12.94 20.55 -6.58
N TYR A 22 12.50 21.30 -7.58
CA TYR A 22 11.37 22.25 -7.52
C TYR A 22 10.05 21.61 -7.95
N LEU A 23 10.08 20.40 -8.54
CA LEU A 23 8.90 19.74 -9.06
C LEU A 23 7.76 19.62 -8.03
N PRO A 24 7.99 19.29 -6.74
CA PRO A 24 6.91 19.25 -5.75
C PRO A 24 6.11 20.56 -5.63
N GLU A 25 6.76 21.70 -5.84
CA GLU A 25 6.14 23.02 -5.70
C GLU A 25 5.36 23.43 -6.95
N ILE A 26 5.80 22.97 -8.13
CA ILE A 26 5.21 23.37 -9.42
C ILE A 26 4.22 22.35 -10.00
N LEU A 27 4.27 21.09 -9.56
CA LEU A 27 3.52 19.98 -10.17
C LEU A 27 2.01 20.25 -10.19
N ASP A 28 1.45 20.74 -9.09
CA ASP A 28 0.03 21.06 -9.02
C ASP A 28 -0.37 22.12 -10.05
N GLY A 29 0.43 23.19 -10.16
CA GLY A 29 0.23 24.24 -11.16
C GLY A 29 0.33 23.72 -12.59
N LEU A 30 1.23 22.78 -12.88
CA LEU A 30 1.32 22.15 -14.20
C LEU A 30 0.06 21.34 -14.54
N PHE A 31 -0.49 20.57 -13.60
CA PHE A 31 -1.76 19.87 -13.82
C PHE A 31 -2.94 20.83 -14.01
N GLN A 32 -2.98 21.95 -13.29
CA GLN A 32 -3.99 22.98 -13.52
C GLN A 32 -3.88 23.58 -14.93
N ILE A 33 -2.67 23.86 -15.40
CA ILE A 33 -2.41 24.38 -16.75
C ILE A 33 -2.76 23.35 -17.83
N LEU A 34 -2.62 22.05 -17.55
CA LEU A 34 -3.04 20.98 -18.46
C LEU A 34 -4.56 21.04 -18.74
N GLY A 35 -5.35 21.61 -17.84
CA GLY A 35 -6.78 21.88 -18.02
C GLY A 35 -7.13 23.18 -18.74
N ASP A 36 -6.15 23.95 -19.23
CA ASP A 36 -6.39 25.24 -19.88
C ASP A 36 -7.25 25.09 -21.14
N ASN A 37 -8.11 26.07 -21.44
CA ASN A 37 -8.98 26.03 -22.63
C ASN A 37 -8.19 26.08 -23.96
N SER A 38 -7.00 26.68 -23.95
CA SER A 38 -6.11 26.77 -25.11
C SER A 38 -5.43 25.45 -25.41
N LYS A 39 -5.75 24.86 -26.57
CA LYS A 39 -5.16 23.61 -27.07
C LYS A 39 -3.63 23.68 -27.15
N GLU A 40 -3.07 24.84 -27.47
CA GLU A 40 -1.63 25.03 -27.58
C GLU A 40 -0.96 24.99 -26.20
N ILE A 41 -1.54 25.69 -25.21
CA ILE A 41 -1.04 25.68 -23.83
C ILE A 41 -1.11 24.26 -23.26
N ARG A 42 -2.23 23.56 -23.46
CA ARG A 42 -2.37 22.16 -23.04
C ARG A 42 -1.29 21.28 -23.64
N LYS A 43 -1.09 21.36 -24.97
CA LYS A 43 -0.08 20.54 -25.66
C LYS A 43 1.33 20.84 -25.18
N MET A 44 1.66 22.12 -24.94
CA MET A 44 2.96 22.50 -24.38
C MET A 44 3.15 21.94 -22.97
N CYS A 45 2.12 22.02 -22.13
CA CYS A 45 2.16 21.49 -20.76
C CYS A 45 2.25 19.96 -20.73
N GLU A 46 1.50 19.28 -21.60
CA GLU A 46 1.55 17.82 -21.75
C GLU A 46 2.95 17.35 -22.14
N MET A 47 3.60 18.04 -23.09
CA MET A 47 4.99 17.74 -23.48
C MET A 47 5.94 17.97 -22.30
N ALA A 48 5.81 19.08 -21.57
CA ALA A 48 6.66 19.37 -20.42
C ALA A 48 6.51 18.33 -19.29
N LEU A 49 5.28 17.94 -18.94
CA LEU A 49 5.01 16.85 -18.01
C LEU A 49 5.59 15.52 -18.53
N GLY A 50 5.54 15.28 -19.83
CA GLY A 50 6.17 14.12 -20.47
C GLY A 50 7.69 14.08 -20.27
N GLU A 51 8.38 15.22 -20.42
CA GLU A 51 9.84 15.30 -20.19
C GLU A 51 10.20 15.12 -18.72
N PHE A 52 9.48 15.77 -17.79
CA PHE A 52 9.69 15.53 -16.35
C PHE A 52 9.55 14.05 -15.99
N LEU A 53 8.53 13.37 -16.50
CA LEU A 53 8.34 11.96 -16.22
C LEU A 53 9.47 11.09 -16.80
N LYS A 54 10.01 11.42 -17.97
CA LYS A 54 11.18 10.74 -18.53
C LYS A 54 12.42 10.97 -17.66
N GLU A 55 12.61 12.18 -17.16
CA GLU A 55 13.74 12.52 -16.29
C GLU A 55 13.66 11.78 -14.94
N ILE A 56 12.47 11.75 -14.32
CA ILE A 56 12.20 10.96 -13.10
C ILE A 56 12.56 9.49 -13.29
N LYS A 57 12.21 8.91 -14.44
CA LYS A 57 12.55 7.51 -14.77
C LYS A 57 14.05 7.29 -14.94
N LYS A 58 14.79 8.31 -15.38
CA LYS A 58 16.25 8.24 -15.58
C LYS A 58 17.00 8.36 -14.26
N THR A 59 16.54 9.23 -13.35
CA THR A 59 17.20 9.54 -12.07
C THR A 59 16.24 9.45 -10.88
N PRO A 60 15.66 8.27 -10.58
CA PRO A 60 14.63 8.14 -9.54
C PRO A 60 15.16 8.38 -8.12
N ALA A 61 16.47 8.22 -7.88
CA ALA A 61 17.07 8.31 -6.55
C ALA A 61 16.94 9.72 -5.90
N ASN A 62 16.83 10.77 -6.71
CA ASN A 62 16.76 12.15 -6.24
C ASN A 62 15.31 12.70 -6.21
N VAL A 63 14.33 11.86 -6.53
CA VAL A 63 12.94 12.30 -6.68
C VAL A 63 12.20 12.22 -5.35
N LYS A 64 11.61 13.34 -4.94
CA LYS A 64 10.80 13.46 -3.72
C LYS A 64 9.37 12.94 -3.93
N PHE A 65 9.24 11.64 -4.21
CA PHE A 65 7.94 11.01 -4.51
C PHE A 65 6.88 11.27 -3.43
N ALA A 66 7.28 11.22 -2.17
CA ALA A 66 6.45 11.46 -0.99
C ALA A 66 5.74 12.82 -1.01
N GLU A 67 6.45 13.89 -1.38
CA GLU A 67 5.91 15.26 -1.39
C GLU A 67 4.87 15.47 -2.51
N MET A 68 4.99 14.71 -3.59
CA MET A 68 4.12 14.79 -4.76
C MET A 68 2.94 13.80 -4.74
N ALA A 69 2.96 12.81 -3.86
CA ALA A 69 1.96 11.73 -3.84
C ALA A 69 0.53 12.27 -3.68
N ASN A 70 0.29 13.17 -2.72
CA ASN A 70 -1.03 13.75 -2.48
C ASN A 70 -1.51 14.63 -3.64
N ILE A 71 -0.59 15.35 -4.30
CA ILE A 71 -0.92 16.14 -5.51
C ILE A 71 -1.45 15.20 -6.59
N LEU A 72 -0.75 14.09 -6.86
CA LEU A 72 -1.19 13.12 -7.84
C LEU A 72 -2.51 12.45 -7.46
N VAL A 73 -2.75 12.14 -6.18
CA VAL A 73 -4.03 11.58 -5.71
C VAL A 73 -5.20 12.50 -6.08
N ILE A 74 -5.06 13.82 -5.85
CA ILE A 74 -6.08 14.82 -6.18
C ILE A 74 -6.35 14.81 -7.70
N HIS A 75 -5.30 14.87 -8.53
CA HIS A 75 -5.45 14.93 -9.99
C HIS A 75 -5.90 13.61 -10.62
N CYS A 76 -5.66 12.46 -9.98
CA CYS A 76 -6.22 11.17 -10.41
C CYS A 76 -7.76 11.11 -10.30
N GLN A 77 -8.38 12.06 -9.59
CA GLN A 77 -9.82 12.19 -9.46
C GLN A 77 -10.38 13.39 -10.26
N ALA A 78 -9.55 14.02 -11.11
CA ALA A 78 -9.99 15.13 -11.94
C ALA A 78 -11.13 14.70 -12.87
N SER A 79 -12.06 15.63 -13.13
CA SER A 79 -13.17 15.40 -14.08
C SER A 79 -12.72 15.42 -15.54
N ASP A 80 -11.60 16.07 -15.82
CA ASP A 80 -10.99 16.09 -17.15
C ASP A 80 -10.20 14.81 -17.40
N ASP A 81 -10.56 14.09 -18.46
CA ASP A 81 -9.99 12.78 -18.79
C ASP A 81 -8.49 12.83 -19.09
N LEU A 82 -7.99 13.93 -19.66
CA LEU A 82 -6.56 14.08 -19.96
C LEU A 82 -5.77 14.30 -18.67
N ILE A 83 -6.24 15.18 -17.77
CA ILE A 83 -5.63 15.38 -16.45
C ILE A 83 -5.63 14.08 -15.67
N GLN A 84 -6.79 13.43 -15.58
CA GLN A 84 -6.98 12.17 -14.87
C GLN A 84 -6.04 11.08 -15.40
N LEU A 85 -6.00 10.87 -16.72
CA LEU A 85 -5.13 9.86 -17.33
C LEU A 85 -3.65 10.16 -17.11
N THR A 86 -3.26 11.42 -17.23
CA THR A 86 -1.87 11.86 -17.03
C THR A 86 -1.45 11.61 -15.59
N ALA A 87 -2.25 12.03 -14.62
CA ALA A 87 -2.00 11.81 -13.20
C ALA A 87 -1.96 10.32 -12.85
N MET A 88 -2.88 9.51 -13.40
CA MET A 88 -2.90 8.07 -13.20
C MET A 88 -1.64 7.39 -13.77
N CYS A 89 -1.14 7.85 -14.93
CA CYS A 89 0.11 7.38 -15.49
C CYS A 89 1.31 7.74 -14.60
N TRP A 90 1.35 8.96 -14.07
CA TRP A 90 2.38 9.38 -13.12
C TRP A 90 2.35 8.55 -11.84
N MET A 91 1.16 8.35 -11.25
CA MET A 91 0.97 7.53 -10.07
C MET A 91 1.47 6.09 -10.29
N ARG A 92 1.18 5.51 -11.47
CA ARG A 92 1.72 4.19 -11.86
C ARG A 92 3.24 4.16 -11.81
N GLU A 93 3.91 5.12 -12.44
CA GLU A 93 5.38 5.19 -12.44
C GLU A 93 5.93 5.41 -11.03
N PHE A 94 5.27 6.24 -10.21
CA PHE A 94 5.69 6.49 -8.83
C PHE A 94 5.66 5.21 -8.00
N ILE A 95 4.58 4.43 -8.08
CA ILE A 95 4.47 3.13 -7.40
C ILE A 95 5.57 2.17 -7.88
N GLN A 96 5.89 2.15 -9.18
CA GLN A 96 6.91 1.26 -9.73
C GLN A 96 8.34 1.67 -9.38
N LEU A 97 8.63 2.98 -9.34
CA LEU A 97 9.98 3.50 -9.10
C LEU A 97 10.29 3.64 -7.61
N ALA A 98 9.35 4.18 -6.83
CA ALA A 98 9.55 4.45 -5.40
C ALA A 98 9.22 3.23 -4.53
N GLY A 99 8.48 2.26 -5.08
CA GLY A 99 8.14 1.01 -4.40
C GLY A 99 7.53 1.27 -3.03
N ARG A 100 8.16 0.71 -1.98
CA ARG A 100 7.65 0.79 -0.60
C ARG A 100 7.50 2.20 -0.06
N VAL A 101 8.21 3.20 -0.60
CA VAL A 101 8.04 4.62 -0.23
C VAL A 101 6.60 5.11 -0.42
N MET A 102 5.83 4.49 -1.32
CA MET A 102 4.44 4.85 -1.57
C MET A 102 3.44 4.26 -0.56
N LEU A 103 3.83 3.28 0.27
CA LEU A 103 2.93 2.57 1.18
C LEU A 103 2.17 3.47 2.18
N PRO A 104 2.73 4.56 2.74
CA PRO A 104 2.00 5.44 3.68
C PRO A 104 0.85 6.18 3.00
N TYR A 105 0.92 6.36 1.68
CA TYR A 105 -0.07 7.05 0.86
C TYR A 105 -1.14 6.10 0.28
N SER A 106 -1.05 4.80 0.58
CA SER A 106 -1.89 3.77 -0.03
C SER A 106 -3.38 4.05 0.10
N SER A 107 -3.84 4.56 1.25
CA SER A 107 -5.26 4.89 1.45
C SER A 107 -5.74 5.93 0.44
N GLY A 108 -5.03 7.06 0.31
CA GLY A 108 -5.33 8.10 -0.68
C GLY A 108 -5.23 7.60 -2.12
N ILE A 109 -4.20 6.79 -2.43
CA ILE A 109 -4.05 6.18 -3.74
C ILE A 109 -5.26 5.28 -4.06
N LEU A 110 -5.70 4.45 -3.11
CA LEU A 110 -6.86 3.57 -3.29
C LEU A 110 -8.16 4.35 -3.45
N THR A 111 -8.36 5.44 -2.71
CA THR A 111 -9.52 6.33 -2.89
C THR A 111 -9.58 6.87 -4.32
N ALA A 112 -8.44 7.14 -4.96
CA ALA A 112 -8.39 7.61 -6.34
C ALA A 112 -8.49 6.47 -7.38
N VAL A 113 -7.82 5.35 -7.14
CA VAL A 113 -7.64 4.27 -8.12
C VAL A 113 -8.85 3.33 -8.18
N LEU A 114 -9.44 2.95 -7.05
CA LEU A 114 -10.48 1.92 -6.98
C LEU A 114 -11.75 2.27 -7.78
N PRO A 115 -12.30 3.50 -7.74
CA PRO A 115 -13.48 3.85 -8.55
C PRO A 115 -13.24 3.70 -10.05
N CYS A 116 -12.00 3.94 -10.51
CA CYS A 116 -11.64 3.90 -11.92
C CYS A 116 -11.68 2.48 -12.52
N LEU A 117 -11.66 1.43 -11.69
CA LEU A 117 -11.72 0.03 -12.13
C LEU A 117 -13.08 -0.35 -12.71
N SER A 118 -14.13 0.39 -12.34
CA SER A 118 -15.50 0.20 -12.82
C SER A 118 -15.87 1.08 -14.01
N TYR A 119 -14.93 1.84 -14.58
CA TYR A 119 -15.17 2.62 -15.79
C TYR A 119 -15.58 1.75 -16.99
N ASP A 120 -16.36 2.35 -17.88
CA ASP A 120 -16.80 1.77 -19.15
C ASP A 120 -15.73 1.92 -20.24
N ASP A 121 -16.05 1.46 -21.45
CA ASP A 121 -15.12 1.50 -22.59
C ASP A 121 -14.70 2.92 -23.01
N ARG A 122 -15.45 3.96 -22.64
CA ARG A 122 -15.10 5.36 -22.98
C ARG A 122 -13.85 5.80 -22.24
N LYS A 123 -13.68 5.31 -21.01
CA LYS A 123 -12.51 5.59 -20.15
C LYS A 123 -11.58 4.38 -20.01
N LYS A 124 -11.54 3.51 -21.03
CA LYS A 124 -10.74 2.28 -21.04
C LYS A 124 -9.27 2.49 -20.69
N ASN A 125 -8.63 3.52 -21.25
CA ASN A 125 -7.22 3.81 -20.98
C ASN A 125 -6.99 4.10 -19.49
N ILE A 126 -7.87 4.88 -18.86
CA ILE A 126 -7.78 5.22 -17.42
C ILE A 126 -7.98 3.96 -16.58
N LYS A 127 -8.98 3.14 -16.93
CA LYS A 127 -9.26 1.85 -16.28
C LYS A 127 -8.06 0.90 -16.32
N GLU A 128 -7.41 0.76 -17.48
CA GLU A 128 -6.23 -0.10 -17.65
C GLU A 128 -5.07 0.37 -16.77
N VAL A 129 -4.78 1.68 -16.78
CA VAL A 129 -3.71 2.23 -15.94
C VAL A 129 -4.05 2.09 -14.45
N ALA A 130 -5.29 2.35 -14.05
CA ALA A 130 -5.76 2.16 -12.68
C ALA A 130 -5.63 0.69 -12.23
N ALA A 131 -5.95 -0.27 -13.09
CA ALA A 131 -5.78 -1.69 -12.79
C ALA A 131 -4.31 -2.05 -12.54
N VAL A 132 -3.39 -1.50 -13.33
CA VAL A 132 -1.95 -1.68 -13.12
C VAL A 132 -1.50 -1.01 -11.82
N CYS A 133 -1.94 0.22 -11.52
CA CYS A 133 -1.65 0.90 -10.25
C CYS A 133 -2.10 0.07 -9.05
N ASN A 134 -3.35 -0.41 -9.09
CA ASN A 134 -3.94 -1.25 -8.06
C ASN A 134 -3.13 -2.53 -7.82
N GLN A 135 -2.77 -3.23 -8.90
CA GLN A 135 -1.98 -4.46 -8.80
C GLN A 135 -0.56 -4.20 -8.31
N SER A 136 0.09 -3.13 -8.79
CA SER A 136 1.42 -2.74 -8.35
C SER A 136 1.44 -2.38 -6.87
N LEU A 137 0.42 -1.64 -6.39
CA LEU A 137 0.31 -1.28 -4.98
C LEU A 137 0.08 -2.50 -4.09
N MET A 138 -0.78 -3.44 -4.47
CA MET A 138 -0.95 -4.71 -3.74
C MET A 138 0.36 -5.46 -3.59
N LYS A 139 1.16 -5.56 -4.67
CA LYS A 139 2.45 -6.28 -4.67
C LYS A 139 3.48 -5.68 -3.71
N LEU A 140 3.32 -4.42 -3.31
CA LEU A 140 4.21 -3.80 -2.34
C LEU A 140 3.94 -4.27 -0.91
N VAL A 141 2.76 -4.79 -0.60
CA VAL A 141 2.42 -5.33 0.73
C VAL A 141 2.99 -6.74 0.88
N THR A 142 3.72 -6.96 1.97
CA THR A 142 4.40 -8.22 2.25
C THR A 142 4.19 -8.64 3.71
N PRO A 143 4.52 -9.90 4.09
CA PRO A 143 4.33 -10.38 5.45
C PRO A 143 5.08 -9.58 6.52
N GLU A 144 6.18 -8.93 6.17
CA GLU A 144 6.94 -8.04 7.05
C GLU A 144 6.12 -6.83 7.54
N ASP A 145 5.06 -6.46 6.82
CA ASP A 145 4.16 -5.39 7.22
C ASP A 145 3.21 -5.80 8.37
N ASP A 146 3.16 -7.09 8.74
CA ASP A 146 2.35 -7.60 9.85
C ASP A 146 3.03 -7.47 11.22
N GLU A 147 4.33 -7.19 11.24
CA GLU A 147 5.07 -7.05 12.48
C GLU A 147 4.53 -5.86 13.29
N ALA A 148 4.21 -6.12 14.56
CA ALA A 148 3.77 -5.10 15.50
C ALA A 148 4.92 -4.12 15.73
N ASP A 149 4.60 -2.84 15.91
CA ASP A 149 5.58 -1.75 16.14
C ASP A 149 6.37 -1.88 17.47
N GLU A 150 6.24 -3.01 18.15
CA GLU A 150 6.82 -3.42 19.44
C GLU A 150 8.34 -3.71 19.36
N GLY A 151 9.09 -2.87 18.66
CA GLY A 151 10.54 -3.01 18.52
C GLY A 151 11.29 -1.78 18.01
N ARG A 152 10.61 -0.68 17.69
CA ARG A 152 11.27 0.61 17.44
C ARG A 152 11.35 1.39 18.74
N GLU A 153 12.34 1.05 19.57
CA GLU A 153 12.76 1.95 20.65
C GLU A 153 13.03 3.34 20.04
N PRO A 154 12.38 4.40 20.52
CA PRO A 154 12.81 5.76 20.22
C PRO A 154 14.25 5.88 20.74
N LEU A 155 15.18 6.24 19.86
CA LEU A 155 16.54 6.62 20.25
C LEU A 155 16.47 7.50 21.52
N PRO A 156 17.26 7.21 22.57
CA PRO A 156 17.22 7.99 23.80
C PRO A 156 17.51 9.45 23.45
N ALA A 157 16.52 10.31 23.67
CA ALA A 157 16.69 11.75 23.52
C ALA A 157 17.88 12.21 24.38
N PRO A 158 18.76 13.10 23.88
CA PRO A 158 19.79 13.70 24.71
C PRO A 158 19.11 14.38 25.90
N GLN A 159 19.38 13.88 27.10
CA GLN A 159 18.89 14.48 28.34
C GLN A 159 19.40 15.92 28.40
N ARG A 160 18.50 16.88 28.21
CA ARG A 160 18.73 18.26 28.63
C ARG A 160 18.70 18.26 30.14
N GLU A 161 19.88 18.26 30.75
CA GLU A 161 20.03 18.61 32.16
C GLU A 161 19.54 20.04 32.37
N ALA A 162 18.45 20.18 33.11
CA ALA A 162 17.98 21.45 33.63
C ALA A 162 18.87 21.83 34.83
N GLY A 163 19.75 22.82 34.63
CA GLY A 163 20.50 23.51 35.68
C GLY A 163 20.13 24.99 35.71
N GLN A 164 19.87 25.50 36.90
CA GLN A 164 19.28 26.79 37.29
C GLN A 164 19.98 28.07 36.76
N GLU A 165 19.19 29.14 36.63
CA GLU A 165 19.63 30.54 36.49
C GLU A 165 20.41 31.04 37.73
N GLU A 166 21.49 31.83 37.52
CA GLU A 166 21.71 33.16 38.15
C GLU A 166 23.06 33.81 37.73
N ALA A 167 23.00 35.14 37.49
CA ALA A 167 24.02 36.22 37.44
C ALA A 167 25.37 36.11 36.65
N GLY A 168 25.60 37.08 35.74
CA GLY A 168 26.91 37.38 35.06
C GLY A 168 27.89 38.27 35.88
N PRO A 169 28.87 39.03 35.31
CA PRO A 169 29.31 39.21 33.89
C PRO A 169 30.87 39.27 33.66
N LYS A 170 31.30 39.65 32.42
CA LYS A 170 32.64 40.10 31.89
C LYS A 170 33.70 39.03 31.55
N ALA A 171 34.56 39.10 30.53
CA ALA A 171 34.90 40.07 29.47
C ALA A 171 35.80 39.41 28.38
N GLU A 172 35.91 40.08 27.22
CA GLU A 172 37.05 40.16 26.27
C GLU A 172 37.43 38.98 25.34
N GLN A 173 38.03 39.37 24.21
CA GLN A 173 38.04 38.76 22.88
C GLN A 173 39.50 38.36 22.47
N PRO A 174 39.80 37.97 21.20
CA PRO A 174 40.59 36.79 20.73
C PRO A 174 42.14 37.11 20.64
N PRO A 175 43.09 36.39 19.93
CA PRO A 175 42.93 35.52 18.74
C PRO A 175 44.00 34.41 18.45
N SER A 176 43.85 33.78 17.26
CA SER A 176 44.91 33.35 16.31
C SER A 176 45.70 32.03 16.46
N GLY A 177 45.85 31.34 15.31
CA GLY A 177 47.02 30.50 14.95
C GLY A 177 46.70 29.02 14.75
N CYS A 178 46.39 28.55 13.54
CA CYS A 178 47.30 28.10 12.46
C CYS A 178 47.83 26.65 12.62
N LEU A 179 47.41 25.81 11.65
CA LEU A 179 48.08 24.68 10.96
C LEU A 179 49.39 24.12 11.55
N ASP A 180 49.53 22.79 11.65
CA ASP A 180 50.28 22.03 10.63
C ASP A 180 50.12 20.49 10.71
N VAL A 181 50.51 19.91 9.58
CA VAL A 181 50.43 18.54 9.05
C VAL A 181 51.44 17.54 9.64
N SER A 182 51.27 16.26 9.28
CA SER A 182 52.22 15.11 9.29
C SER A 182 51.98 14.10 10.43
N THR A 183 52.05 12.77 10.29
CA THR A 183 52.26 11.81 9.19
C THR A 183 52.06 10.41 9.80
N GLU A 184 51.35 9.56 9.07
CA GLU A 184 51.56 8.13 8.80
C GLU A 184 51.71 7.06 9.91
N SER A 185 50.97 5.98 9.64
CA SER A 185 51.25 4.54 9.75
C SER A 185 50.91 3.71 11.00
N ASP A 186 49.93 2.82 10.75
CA ASP A 186 49.87 1.38 11.03
C ASP A 186 49.76 0.88 12.49
N PHE A 187 48.58 0.35 12.86
CA PHE A 187 48.28 -1.10 12.79
C PHE A 187 46.84 -1.39 13.30
N CYS A 188 46.09 -2.20 12.56
CA CYS A 188 44.70 -2.59 12.82
C CYS A 188 44.52 -3.49 14.06
N SER A 189 43.34 -3.44 14.71
CA SER A 189 42.52 -4.64 14.92
C SER A 189 41.12 -4.34 15.49
N ALA A 190 40.11 -4.94 14.84
CA ALA A 190 38.78 -5.27 15.34
C ALA A 190 37.75 -4.13 15.55
N SER A 191 37.39 -3.43 14.47
CA SER A 191 36.00 -2.99 14.32
C SER A 191 35.21 -4.10 13.64
N ILE A 192 34.25 -4.67 14.36
CA ILE A 192 33.21 -5.54 13.81
C ILE A 192 32.55 -4.74 12.68
N PHE A 193 32.84 -5.14 11.45
CA PHE A 193 32.24 -4.60 10.25
C PHE A 193 30.79 -5.06 10.23
N VAL A 194 29.90 -4.27 10.81
CA VAL A 194 28.47 -4.39 10.51
C VAL A 194 28.37 -4.01 9.03
N PRO A 195 27.95 -4.93 8.14
CA PRO A 195 27.73 -4.54 6.77
C PRO A 195 26.63 -3.49 6.79
N ALA A 196 26.84 -2.38 6.09
CA ALA A 196 25.80 -1.42 5.78
C ALA A 196 24.69 -2.14 5.01
N SER A 197 23.79 -2.79 5.75
CA SER A 197 22.50 -3.22 5.26
C SER A 197 21.77 -1.92 5.02
N MET A 198 21.81 -1.49 3.76
CA MET A 198 20.83 -0.68 3.05
C MET A 198 19.90 0.02 4.04
N GLU A 199 20.09 1.33 4.25
CA GLU A 199 19.16 2.18 4.99
C GLU A 199 17.74 1.81 4.57
N ARG A 200 17.10 0.92 5.33
CA ARG A 200 15.71 0.56 5.10
C ARG A 200 14.99 1.74 5.69
N THR A 201 14.68 2.74 4.85
CA THR A 201 13.65 3.71 5.16
C THR A 201 12.48 2.89 5.66
N CYS A 202 12.18 2.98 6.96
CA CYS A 202 11.29 2.02 7.58
C CYS A 202 9.86 2.49 7.31
N VAL A 203 9.41 2.26 6.08
CA VAL A 203 8.14 2.75 5.58
C VAL A 203 7.01 1.93 6.21
N THR A 204 6.04 2.62 6.79
CA THR A 204 4.91 1.99 7.48
C THR A 204 3.67 1.98 6.58
N LEU A 205 3.06 0.81 6.44
CA LEU A 205 1.75 0.67 5.80
C LEU A 205 0.67 1.28 6.70
N ASN A 206 -0.10 2.25 6.18
CA ASN A 206 -1.25 2.81 6.89
C ASN A 206 -2.47 1.89 6.74
N LEU A 207 -2.51 0.82 7.54
CA LEU A 207 -3.56 -0.20 7.41
C LEU A 207 -4.95 0.34 7.79
N ASP A 208 -5.05 1.15 8.85
CA ASP A 208 -6.32 1.75 9.29
C ASP A 208 -6.98 2.55 8.15
N GLY A 209 -6.20 3.42 7.49
CA GLY A 209 -6.67 4.22 6.36
C GLY A 209 -7.06 3.37 5.15
N ILE A 210 -6.33 2.29 4.87
CA ILE A 210 -6.68 1.37 3.78
C ILE A 210 -8.01 0.69 4.08
N VAL A 211 -8.14 0.09 5.27
CA VAL A 211 -9.36 -0.62 5.69
C VAL A 211 -10.56 0.32 5.64
N GLN A 212 -10.43 1.56 6.10
CA GLN A 212 -11.51 2.55 6.02
C GLN A 212 -11.98 2.81 4.57
N VAL A 213 -11.06 2.92 3.62
CA VAL A 213 -11.41 3.14 2.20
C VAL A 213 -12.12 1.92 1.61
N LEU A 214 -11.63 0.71 1.92
CA LEU A 214 -12.23 -0.54 1.47
C LEU A 214 -13.64 -0.72 2.05
N ASP A 215 -13.79 -0.45 3.34
CA ASP A 215 -15.06 -0.45 4.07
C ASP A 215 -16.09 0.49 3.43
N CYS A 216 -15.69 1.73 3.14
CA CYS A 216 -16.56 2.72 2.50
C CYS A 216 -17.08 2.24 1.14
N HIS A 217 -16.24 1.59 0.33
CA HIS A 217 -16.64 1.07 -0.97
C HIS A 217 -17.57 -0.15 -0.91
N LEU A 218 -17.49 -0.99 0.12
CA LEU A 218 -18.43 -2.11 0.31
C LEU A 218 -19.78 -1.65 0.89
N HIS A 219 -19.78 -0.59 1.69
CA HIS A 219 -21.02 -0.01 2.22
C HIS A 219 -21.84 0.72 1.17
N ASP A 220 -21.17 1.36 0.22
CA ASP A 220 -21.82 2.14 -0.83
C ASP A 220 -22.44 1.24 -1.91
N SER A 221 -23.76 1.17 -1.93
CA SER A 221 -24.53 0.42 -2.92
C SER A 221 -24.36 0.92 -4.36
N THR A 222 -23.83 2.13 -4.56
CA THR A 222 -23.56 2.69 -5.89
C THR A 222 -22.18 2.31 -6.43
N THR A 223 -21.32 1.71 -5.61
CA THR A 223 -19.99 1.27 -6.03
C THR A 223 -20.12 0.17 -7.08
N GLY A 224 -19.44 0.33 -8.21
CA GLY A 224 -19.52 -0.60 -9.33
C GLY A 224 -18.95 -1.99 -9.02
N MET A 225 -19.48 -3.01 -9.69
CA MET A 225 -19.13 -4.43 -9.45
C MET A 225 -17.62 -4.71 -9.46
N MET A 226 -16.89 -4.21 -10.47
CA MET A 226 -15.45 -4.42 -10.58
C MET A 226 -14.66 -3.79 -9.42
N THR A 227 -15.11 -2.62 -8.93
CA THR A 227 -14.54 -2.00 -7.73
C THR A 227 -14.82 -2.84 -6.49
N ARG A 228 -16.05 -3.34 -6.29
CA ARG A 228 -16.39 -4.24 -5.17
C ARG A 228 -15.51 -5.50 -5.18
N ILE A 229 -15.35 -6.14 -6.34
CA ILE A 229 -14.45 -7.29 -6.52
C ILE A 229 -13.00 -6.94 -6.17
N ALA A 230 -12.51 -5.78 -6.61
CA ALA A 230 -11.15 -5.33 -6.29
C ALA A 230 -10.95 -5.07 -4.81
N VAL A 231 -11.96 -4.53 -4.12
CA VAL A 231 -11.96 -4.32 -2.68
C VAL A 231 -11.90 -5.65 -1.93
N LEU A 232 -12.70 -6.64 -2.31
CA LEU A 232 -12.64 -7.99 -1.71
C LEU A 232 -11.28 -8.65 -1.94
N LYS A 233 -10.68 -8.47 -3.13
CA LYS A 233 -9.31 -8.94 -3.41
C LYS A 233 -8.27 -8.26 -2.50
N TRP A 234 -8.44 -6.97 -2.21
CA TRP A 234 -7.60 -6.27 -1.23
C TRP A 234 -7.75 -6.86 0.17
N LEU A 235 -8.99 -7.04 0.65
CA LEU A 235 -9.24 -7.62 1.97
C LEU A 235 -8.63 -9.00 2.10
N TYR A 236 -8.87 -9.89 1.13
CA TYR A 236 -8.25 -11.21 1.07
C TYR A 236 -6.71 -11.12 1.12
N HIS A 237 -6.11 -10.25 0.30
CA HIS A 237 -4.66 -10.07 0.28
C HIS A 237 -4.10 -9.58 1.62
N LEU A 238 -4.78 -8.64 2.28
CA LEU A 238 -4.39 -8.11 3.58
C LEU A 238 -4.55 -9.14 4.69
N TYR A 239 -5.58 -10.00 4.65
CA TYR A 239 -5.71 -11.10 5.61
C TYR A 239 -4.60 -12.15 5.46
N ILE A 240 -4.12 -12.39 4.24
CA ILE A 240 -2.97 -13.27 4.00
C ILE A 240 -1.64 -12.64 4.44
N LYS A 241 -1.43 -11.36 4.08
CA LYS A 241 -0.13 -10.70 4.29
C LYS A 241 0.02 -10.09 5.66
N THR A 242 -1.05 -9.53 6.21
CA THR A 242 -1.04 -8.83 7.49
C THR A 242 -2.12 -9.35 8.45
N PRO A 243 -2.16 -10.67 8.75
CA PRO A 243 -3.23 -11.27 9.54
C PRO A 243 -3.34 -10.69 10.95
N ARG A 244 -2.24 -10.41 11.66
CA ARG A 244 -2.27 -9.88 13.03
C ARG A 244 -2.85 -8.47 13.08
N LYS A 245 -2.44 -7.60 12.15
CA LYS A 245 -2.96 -6.24 12.09
C LYS A 245 -4.41 -6.20 11.58
N MET A 246 -4.74 -7.02 10.58
CA MET A 246 -6.11 -7.13 10.07
C MET A 246 -7.10 -7.69 11.08
N PHE A 247 -6.66 -8.56 11.99
CA PHE A 247 -7.53 -9.12 13.04
C PHE A 247 -8.20 -8.02 13.90
N ARG A 248 -7.50 -6.90 14.13
CA ARG A 248 -8.05 -5.74 14.87
C ARG A 248 -9.23 -5.06 14.16
N HIS A 249 -9.34 -5.27 12.85
CA HIS A 249 -10.41 -4.71 12.01
C HIS A 249 -11.51 -5.73 11.71
N THR A 250 -11.36 -6.99 12.12
CA THR A 250 -12.31 -8.05 11.79
C THR A 250 -13.69 -7.76 12.36
N ASP A 251 -13.80 -7.25 13.60
CA ASP A 251 -15.09 -6.94 14.22
C ASP A 251 -15.91 -5.89 13.44
N SER A 252 -15.24 -4.91 12.82
CA SER A 252 -15.90 -3.92 11.97
C SER A 252 -16.21 -4.45 10.57
N LEU A 253 -15.32 -5.28 10.01
CA LEU A 253 -15.44 -5.78 8.64
C LEU A 253 -16.44 -6.94 8.53
N PHE A 254 -16.51 -7.80 9.54
CA PHE A 254 -17.29 -9.03 9.49
C PHE A 254 -18.80 -8.81 9.24
N PRO A 255 -19.49 -7.85 9.90
CA PRO A 255 -20.89 -7.56 9.60
C PRO A 255 -21.12 -7.14 8.14
N ILE A 256 -20.15 -6.46 7.54
CA ILE A 256 -20.25 -5.93 6.17
C ILE A 256 -20.06 -7.06 5.18
N LEU A 257 -19.06 -7.93 5.39
CA LEU A 257 -18.88 -9.13 4.57
C LEU A 257 -20.15 -10.01 4.63
N LEU A 258 -20.72 -10.24 5.81
CA LEU A 258 -21.99 -10.96 5.93
C LEU A 258 -23.14 -10.32 5.14
N LYS A 259 -23.19 -8.97 5.08
CA LYS A 259 -24.14 -8.25 4.24
C LYS A 259 -23.81 -8.42 2.75
N THR A 260 -22.53 -8.43 2.38
CA THR A 260 -22.03 -8.63 1.00
C THR A 260 -22.37 -10.00 0.44
N LEU A 261 -22.62 -11.03 1.27
CA LEU A 261 -23.19 -12.30 0.81
C LEU A 261 -24.59 -12.19 0.17
N SER A 262 -25.27 -11.05 0.35
CA SER A 262 -26.54 -10.72 -0.30
C SER A 262 -26.38 -9.77 -1.50
N ASP A 263 -25.15 -9.60 -2.02
CA ASP A 263 -24.88 -8.81 -3.22
C ASP A 263 -25.59 -9.39 -4.45
N ASP A 264 -25.86 -8.55 -5.46
CA ASP A 264 -26.56 -8.95 -6.68
C ASP A 264 -25.68 -9.75 -7.66
N SER A 265 -24.36 -9.72 -7.47
CA SER A 265 -23.39 -10.39 -8.34
C SER A 265 -22.81 -11.65 -7.71
N ASP A 266 -22.99 -12.80 -8.38
CA ASP A 266 -22.39 -14.08 -7.98
C ASP A 266 -20.85 -13.99 -7.85
N GLU A 267 -20.19 -13.18 -8.67
CA GLU A 267 -18.73 -13.01 -8.62
C GLU A 267 -18.30 -12.26 -7.35
N VAL A 268 -19.10 -11.28 -6.92
CA VAL A 268 -18.86 -10.55 -5.65
C VAL A 268 -19.06 -11.51 -4.48
N ILE A 269 -20.17 -12.27 -4.46
CA ILE A 269 -20.44 -13.27 -3.41
C ILE A 269 -19.32 -14.32 -3.33
N LEU A 270 -18.86 -14.84 -4.47
CA LEU A 270 -17.78 -15.83 -4.50
C LEU A 270 -16.48 -15.27 -3.89
N LYS A 271 -16.14 -14.02 -4.23
CA LYS A 271 -14.95 -13.36 -3.68
C LYS A 271 -15.09 -13.04 -2.20
N ASP A 272 -16.29 -12.72 -1.75
CA ASP A 272 -16.57 -12.47 -0.34
C ASP A 272 -16.45 -13.76 0.50
N LEU A 273 -16.94 -14.88 -0.04
CA LEU A 273 -16.75 -16.21 0.58
C LEU A 273 -15.27 -16.60 0.68
N GLU A 274 -14.44 -16.27 -0.32
CA GLU A 274 -12.98 -16.47 -0.24
C GLU A 274 -12.37 -15.67 0.93
N VAL A 275 -12.81 -14.42 1.13
CA VAL A 275 -12.35 -13.56 2.24
C VAL A 275 -12.80 -14.14 3.59
N LEU A 276 -14.08 -14.51 3.73
CA LEU A 276 -14.62 -15.09 4.96
C LEU A 276 -13.95 -16.42 5.31
N ALA A 277 -13.67 -17.27 4.32
CA ALA A 277 -12.93 -18.50 4.52
C ALA A 277 -11.51 -18.23 5.03
N GLU A 278 -10.83 -17.20 4.51
CA GLU A 278 -9.49 -16.79 4.96
C GLU A 278 -9.51 -16.21 6.38
N ILE A 279 -10.54 -15.43 6.74
CA ILE A 279 -10.73 -14.95 8.11
C ILE A 279 -10.89 -16.13 9.08
N ALA A 280 -11.70 -17.13 8.70
CA ALA A 280 -11.97 -18.31 9.54
C ALA A 280 -10.75 -19.24 9.68
N SER A 281 -9.83 -19.26 8.71
CA SER A 281 -8.60 -20.06 8.75
C SER A 281 -7.43 -19.36 9.45
N SER A 282 -7.54 -18.05 9.73
CA SER A 282 -6.42 -17.23 10.17
C SER A 282 -5.88 -17.64 11.55
N PRO A 283 -4.55 -17.87 11.68
CA PRO A 283 -3.92 -18.26 12.94
C PRO A 283 -3.88 -17.14 14.00
N ALA A 284 -4.19 -15.89 13.61
CA ALA A 284 -4.22 -14.75 14.54
C ALA A 284 -5.25 -14.92 15.66
N GLY A 285 -6.42 -15.50 15.35
CA GLY A 285 -7.47 -15.79 16.34
C GLY A 285 -7.18 -16.98 17.26
N GLN A 286 -6.12 -17.75 17.00
CA GLN A 286 -5.78 -18.96 17.78
C GLN A 286 -4.76 -18.70 18.91
N ARG A 287 -4.04 -17.56 18.88
CA ARG A 287 -2.98 -17.26 19.88
C ARG A 287 -3.51 -16.80 21.23
N GLU A 288 -4.75 -16.34 21.35
CA GLU A 288 -5.32 -15.94 22.64
C GLU A 288 -5.70 -17.13 23.54
N GLY A 289 -5.70 -18.37 23.01
CA GLY A 289 -6.07 -19.59 23.74
C GLY A 289 -4.93 -20.42 24.34
N GLN A 290 -3.66 -20.16 24.01
CA GLN A 290 -2.53 -21.01 24.44
C GLN A 290 -1.85 -20.56 25.76
N GLY A 291 -2.60 -19.92 26.65
CA GLY A 291 -2.17 -19.57 28.01
C GLY A 291 -2.64 -20.52 29.12
N LEU A 292 -3.43 -21.56 28.82
CA LEU A 292 -3.97 -22.49 29.81
C LEU A 292 -3.55 -23.94 29.48
N GLN A 293 -2.52 -24.38 30.20
CA GLN A 293 -2.04 -25.74 30.46
C GLN A 293 -2.60 -26.90 29.61
N GLU A 294 -1.67 -27.63 28.97
CA GLU A 294 -1.86 -29.02 28.55
C GLU A 294 -2.44 -29.88 29.70
N GLY A 295 -3.71 -30.23 29.59
CA GLY A 295 -4.32 -31.34 30.32
C GLY A 295 -4.35 -32.59 29.41
N PRO A 296 -4.16 -33.81 29.94
CA PRO A 296 -3.93 -34.98 29.10
C PRO A 296 -5.22 -35.44 28.39
N GLY A 297 -5.13 -35.44 27.06
CA GLY A 297 -5.86 -36.24 26.07
C GLY A 297 -7.25 -36.77 26.42
N LEU A 298 -8.29 -36.12 25.90
CA LEU A 298 -9.58 -36.76 25.67
C LEU A 298 -9.70 -37.15 24.19
N ARG A 299 -9.60 -38.46 23.97
CA ARG A 299 -9.87 -39.14 22.69
C ARG A 299 -11.26 -38.80 22.20
N LEU A 300 -11.36 -38.42 20.93
CA LEU A 300 -12.59 -38.30 20.18
C LEU A 300 -13.25 -39.69 20.07
N GLU A 301 -14.38 -39.89 20.74
CA GLU A 301 -15.19 -41.10 20.55
C GLU A 301 -15.79 -41.09 19.14
N GLN A 302 -15.38 -42.09 18.38
CA GLN A 302 -15.85 -42.45 17.06
C GLN A 302 -17.31 -42.93 17.19
N LEU A 303 -18.25 -42.19 16.59
CA LEU A 303 -19.63 -42.62 16.43
C LEU A 303 -19.71 -43.75 15.38
N ASP A 304 -19.50 -44.99 15.83
CA ASP A 304 -19.78 -46.18 15.03
C ASP A 304 -21.31 -46.39 14.95
N LEU A 305 -21.89 -46.16 13.78
CA LEU A 305 -23.26 -46.56 13.43
C LEU A 305 -23.29 -48.07 13.11
N PRO A 306 -24.08 -48.90 13.81
CA PRO A 306 -24.16 -50.33 13.51
C PRO A 306 -25.13 -50.63 12.36
N ILE A 307 -24.62 -51.31 11.33
CA ILE A 307 -25.41 -51.96 10.26
C ILE A 307 -25.96 -53.28 10.80
N PRO A 308 -27.26 -53.59 10.72
CA PRO A 308 -27.77 -54.91 11.07
C PRO A 308 -27.71 -55.85 9.85
N THR A 309 -26.99 -56.96 9.99
CA THR A 309 -27.07 -58.09 9.06
C THR A 309 -27.57 -59.35 9.76
N SER A 310 -28.45 -60.05 9.03
CA SER A 310 -28.75 -61.49 9.06
C SER A 310 -29.64 -62.05 10.19
N ALA A 311 -30.80 -62.56 9.77
CA ALA A 311 -31.26 -63.88 10.21
C ALA A 311 -31.83 -64.67 9.01
N LYS A 312 -31.15 -65.77 8.66
CA LYS A 312 -31.67 -66.84 7.81
C LYS A 312 -32.66 -67.69 8.61
N SER A 313 -33.75 -68.13 7.99
CA SER A 313 -34.25 -69.48 8.22
C SER A 313 -34.95 -70.04 6.99
N SER A 314 -34.65 -71.31 6.76
CA SER A 314 -34.91 -72.16 5.61
C SER A 314 -36.39 -72.49 5.39
N GLN A 315 -36.80 -72.70 4.13
CA GLN A 315 -37.46 -73.95 3.72
C GLN A 315 -37.58 -74.06 2.18
N ALA A 316 -37.31 -75.27 1.71
CA ALA A 316 -37.43 -75.72 0.34
C ALA A 316 -38.89 -76.01 -0.05
N VAL A 317 -39.19 -76.06 -1.36
CA VAL A 317 -39.78 -77.20 -2.10
C VAL A 317 -40.38 -76.71 -3.44
N SER A 318 -39.73 -77.15 -4.53
CA SER A 318 -40.24 -77.67 -5.80
C SER A 318 -41.53 -77.14 -6.48
N SER A 319 -41.34 -76.84 -7.78
CA SER A 319 -42.06 -77.36 -8.96
C SER A 319 -43.03 -76.48 -9.75
N SER A 320 -42.80 -76.54 -11.08
CA SER A 320 -43.76 -76.49 -12.20
C SER A 320 -44.33 -75.16 -12.70
N GLY A 321 -43.84 -74.72 -13.87
CA GLY A 321 -44.57 -74.86 -15.12
C GLY A 321 -45.81 -74.00 -15.40
N ALA A 322 -45.72 -73.26 -16.50
CA ALA A 322 -46.78 -72.78 -17.42
C ALA A 322 -47.63 -71.56 -17.02
N LYS A 323 -47.40 -70.46 -17.75
CA LYS A 323 -48.31 -70.00 -18.81
C LYS A 323 -47.55 -69.14 -19.82
#